data_AF-A0A0E3Q6I3-F1
#
_entry.id   AF-A0A0E3Q6I3-F1
#
_cell.length_a   1.000
_cell.length_b   1.000
_cell.length_c   1.000
_cell.angle_alpha   90.00
_cell.angle_beta   90.00
_cell.angle_gamma   90.00
#
_symmetry.space_group_name_H-M   'P 1'
#
loop_
_entity.id
_entity.type
_entity.pdbx_description
1 polymer ?
#
loop_
_entity_poly.entity_id
_entity_poly.type
_entity_poly.pdbx_seq_one_letter_code
_entity_poly.pdbx_strand_id
1 'polypeptide(L)'
;MNCCEECGQNLEDVEVEAYEVRQVFDIPPVNLIVTEHQSQIKICPCCGRLNKAEFPESVNSPVQYGPNIVASAIYFKNHHFIPYKRISELFHDVMGIKISSATIIEAERECFQNLKNLKT
;
A
#
# COMPACT_ATOMS: atom_id res chain seq x y z
N MET A 1 7.24 -41.88 2.59
CA MET A 1 6.76 -43.02 3.39
C MET A 1 7.52 -44.23 2.86
N ASN A 2 8.34 -44.86 3.69
CA ASN A 2 9.31 -45.86 3.21
C ASN A 2 8.84 -47.29 3.46
N CYS A 3 7.72 -47.49 4.16
CA CYS A 3 7.10 -48.79 4.36
C CYS A 3 5.58 -48.69 4.20
N CYS A 4 4.95 -49.77 3.71
CA CYS A 4 3.51 -49.92 3.70
C CYS A 4 2.98 -49.99 5.14
N GLU A 5 1.95 -49.20 5.46
CA GLU A 5 1.35 -49.16 6.80
C GLU A 5 0.64 -50.46 7.19
N GLU A 6 0.16 -51.25 6.22
CA GLU A 6 -0.57 -52.50 6.49
C GLU A 6 0.34 -53.72 6.59
N CYS A 7 1.29 -53.89 5.66
CA CYS A 7 2.09 -55.11 5.56
C CYS A 7 3.58 -54.91 5.85
N GLY A 8 4.04 -53.67 6.03
CA GLY A 8 5.45 -53.35 6.35
C GLY A 8 6.42 -53.49 5.18
N GLN A 9 5.96 -53.80 3.96
CA GLN A 9 6.79 -53.88 2.76
C GLN A 9 7.55 -52.56 2.52
N ASN A 10 8.85 -52.64 2.19
CA ASN A 10 9.66 -51.47 1.84
C ASN A 10 9.17 -50.83 0.53
N LEU A 11 9.02 -49.51 0.51
CA LEU A 11 8.55 -48.68 -0.61
C LEU A 11 9.62 -47.74 -1.18
N GLU A 12 10.88 -47.81 -0.73
CA GLU A 12 11.96 -46.88 -1.14
C GLU A 12 12.22 -46.88 -2.65
N ASP A 13 12.09 -48.04 -3.31
CA ASP A 13 12.30 -48.19 -4.75
C ASP A 13 10.98 -48.14 -5.57
N VAL A 14 9.85 -47.80 -4.93
CA VAL A 14 8.54 -47.71 -5.59
C VAL A 14 8.35 -46.30 -6.16
N GLU A 15 8.00 -46.19 -7.43
CA GLU A 15 7.74 -44.89 -8.08
C GLU A 15 6.51 -44.20 -7.47
N VAL A 16 6.59 -42.88 -7.28
CA VAL A 16 5.47 -42.08 -6.79
C VAL A 16 4.38 -42.00 -7.85
N GLU A 17 3.18 -42.48 -7.55
CA GLU A 17 2.05 -42.51 -8.49
C GLU A 17 1.31 -41.17 -8.58
N ALA A 18 1.11 -40.48 -7.45
CA ALA A 18 0.42 -39.20 -7.38
C ALA A 18 0.79 -38.40 -6.12
N TYR A 19 0.51 -37.09 -6.14
CA TYR A 19 0.64 -36.21 -4.99
C TYR A 19 -0.72 -35.65 -4.60
N GLU A 20 -1.02 -35.67 -3.30
CA GLU A 20 -2.12 -34.89 -2.74
C GLU A 20 -1.65 -33.45 -2.46
N VAL A 21 -2.33 -32.44 -3.01
CA VAL A 21 -1.94 -31.02 -2.89
C VAL A 21 -2.91 -30.28 -1.96
N ARG A 22 -2.35 -29.55 -0.99
CA ARG A 22 -3.08 -28.59 -0.13
C ARG A 22 -2.36 -27.25 -0.16
N GLN A 23 -3.11 -26.14 -0.20
CA GLN A 23 -2.56 -24.79 -0.25
C GLN A 23 -3.05 -23.96 0.93
N VAL A 24 -2.16 -23.14 1.48
CA VAL A 24 -2.49 -22.08 2.44
C VAL A 24 -2.22 -20.75 1.76
N PHE A 25 -3.25 -19.90 1.67
CA PHE A 25 -3.12 -18.53 1.21
C PHE A 25 -3.03 -17.63 2.42
N ASP A 26 -1.98 -16.82 2.48
CA ASP A 26 -1.76 -15.88 3.57
C ASP A 26 -1.37 -14.50 2.99
N ILE A 27 -1.58 -13.45 3.78
CA ILE A 27 -1.21 -12.08 3.45
C ILE A 27 0.19 -11.85 4.02
N PRO A 28 1.19 -11.48 3.20
CA PRO A 28 2.50 -11.15 3.74
C PRO A 28 2.39 -9.93 4.68
N PRO A 29 3.35 -9.73 5.60
CA PRO A 29 3.39 -8.52 6.41
C PRO A 29 3.27 -7.26 5.53
N VAL A 30 2.40 -6.33 5.93
CA VAL A 30 2.15 -5.10 5.17
C VAL A 30 3.38 -4.20 5.23
N ASN A 31 4.13 -4.15 4.12
CA ASN A 31 5.35 -3.36 3.99
C ASN A 31 5.08 -2.07 3.20
N LEU A 32 5.07 -0.93 3.89
CA LEU A 32 4.97 0.37 3.26
C LEU A 32 6.32 0.82 2.68
N ILE A 33 6.29 1.35 1.47
CA ILE A 33 7.43 2.04 0.88
C ILE A 33 7.28 3.53 1.19
N VAL A 34 8.20 4.06 1.99
CA VAL A 34 8.26 5.48 2.36
C VAL A 34 9.51 6.10 1.73
N THR A 35 9.31 7.07 0.84
CA THR A 35 10.40 7.85 0.25
C THR A 35 10.45 9.22 0.91
N GLU A 36 11.51 9.48 1.67
CA GLU A 36 11.75 10.80 2.25
C GLU A 36 12.46 11.69 1.22
N HIS A 37 11.89 12.86 0.95
CA HIS A 37 12.53 13.90 0.18
C HIS A 37 13.10 14.95 1.14
N GLN A 38 14.35 15.34 0.95
CA GLN A 38 15.00 16.38 1.75
C GLN A 38 15.38 17.58 0.88
N SER A 39 15.17 18.77 1.41
CA SER A 39 15.58 20.02 0.78
C SER A 39 16.55 20.79 1.68
N GLN A 40 17.55 21.42 1.07
CA GLN A 40 18.55 22.21 1.78
C GLN A 40 17.96 23.53 2.27
N ILE A 41 18.33 23.92 3.49
CA ILE A 41 18.08 25.26 4.03
C ILE A 41 19.44 25.92 4.31
N LYS A 42 19.65 27.12 3.78
CA LYS A 42 20.90 27.89 3.95
C LYS A 42 20.58 29.30 4.43
N ILE A 43 21.30 29.77 5.44
CA ILE A 43 21.23 31.15 5.91
C ILE A 43 22.36 31.92 5.25
N CYS A 44 22.04 33.03 4.56
CA CYS A 44 23.04 33.87 3.93
C CYS A 44 23.91 34.54 5.01
N PRO A 45 25.24 34.36 4.99
CA PRO A 45 26.11 34.94 6.02
C PRO A 45 26.23 36.46 5.91
N CYS A 46 25.91 37.05 4.75
CA CYS A 46 25.97 38.50 4.53
C CYS A 46 24.73 39.23 5.06
N CYS A 47 23.53 38.73 4.76
CA CYS A 47 22.27 39.43 5.08
C CYS A 47 21.34 38.68 6.04
N GLY A 48 21.74 37.49 6.52
CA GLY A 48 20.93 36.65 7.43
C GLY A 48 19.69 36.01 6.80
N ARG A 49 19.44 36.20 5.50
CA ARG A 49 18.24 35.68 4.83
C ARG A 49 18.26 34.15 4.72
N LEU A 50 17.14 33.52 5.06
CA LEU A 50 16.91 32.09 4.89
C LEU A 50 16.56 31.76 3.43
N ASN A 51 17.26 30.79 2.85
CA ASN A 51 17.03 30.29 1.50
C ASN A 51 16.71 28.80 1.59
N LYS A 52 15.64 28.35 0.92
CA LYS A 52 15.26 26.94 0.85
C LYS A 52 15.39 26.49 -0.60
N ALA A 53 15.97 25.32 -0.82
CA ALA A 53 15.87 24.68 -2.12
C ALA A 53 14.43 24.21 -2.37
N GLU A 54 14.03 24.11 -3.63
CA GLU A 54 12.70 23.63 -3.98
C GLU A 54 12.66 22.09 -3.93
N PHE A 55 11.51 21.56 -3.56
CA PHE A 55 11.20 20.15 -3.75
C PHE A 55 10.79 19.91 -5.21
N PRO A 56 10.84 18.65 -5.69
CA PRO A 56 10.19 18.30 -6.96
C PRO A 56 8.72 18.72 -6.95
N GLU A 57 8.17 19.09 -8.11
CA GLU A 57 6.77 19.55 -8.23
C GLU A 57 5.74 18.55 -7.67
N SER A 58 6.04 17.26 -7.80
CA SER A 58 5.21 16.17 -7.27
C SER A 58 5.24 16.03 -5.75
N VAL A 59 6.15 16.71 -5.04
CA VAL A 59 6.32 16.65 -3.58
C VAL A 59 5.94 18.01 -2.99
N ASN A 60 4.63 18.21 -2.82
CA ASN A 60 4.07 19.53 -2.48
C ASN A 60 3.55 19.62 -1.03
N SER A 61 3.53 18.50 -0.30
CA SER A 61 3.00 18.41 1.05
C SER A 61 3.98 17.68 1.98
N PRO A 62 4.05 18.01 3.28
CA PRO A 62 4.92 17.31 4.23
C PRO A 62 4.65 15.81 4.32
N VAL A 63 3.40 15.40 4.13
CA VAL A 63 2.97 14.01 4.01
C VAL A 63 2.01 13.92 2.84
N GLN A 64 2.25 12.97 1.93
CA GLN A 64 1.38 12.66 0.81
C GLN A 64 1.31 11.15 0.61
N TYR A 65 0.18 10.66 0.13
CA TYR A 65 -0.07 9.24 -0.06
C TYR A 65 0.11 8.87 -1.53
N GLY A 66 0.83 7.77 -1.76
CA GLY A 66 1.08 7.28 -3.12
C GLY A 66 -0.20 6.79 -3.81
N PRO A 67 -0.17 6.61 -5.15
CA PRO A 67 -1.33 6.31 -5.97
C PRO A 67 -2.06 5.03 -5.54
N ASN A 68 -1.34 4.00 -5.08
CA ASN A 68 -1.96 2.74 -4.62
C ASN A 68 -2.78 2.94 -3.34
N ILE A 69 -2.29 3.72 -2.38
CA ILE A 69 -3.04 4.04 -1.14
C ILE A 69 -4.29 4.84 -1.49
N VAL A 70 -4.16 5.83 -2.35
CA VAL A 70 -5.27 6.67 -2.82
C VAL A 70 -6.33 5.82 -3.54
N ALA A 71 -5.91 4.99 -4.50
CA ALA A 71 -6.80 4.11 -5.24
C ALA A 71 -7.53 3.12 -4.32
N SER A 72 -6.84 2.52 -3.34
CA SER A 72 -7.47 1.65 -2.34
C SER A 72 -8.51 2.39 -1.50
N ALA A 73 -8.21 3.62 -1.05
CA ALA A 73 -9.16 4.42 -0.28
C ALA A 73 -10.42 4.74 -1.08
N ILE A 74 -10.27 5.12 -2.35
CA ILE A 74 -11.38 5.42 -3.26
C ILE A 74 -12.17 4.16 -3.58
N TYR A 75 -11.51 3.01 -3.77
CA TYR A 75 -12.17 1.73 -3.96
C TYR A 75 -13.02 1.34 -2.75
N PHE A 76 -12.48 1.43 -1.53
CA PHE A 76 -13.25 1.19 -0.30
C PHE A 76 -14.42 2.16 -0.17
N LYS A 77 -14.24 3.42 -0.58
CA LYS A 77 -15.30 4.41 -0.51
C LYS A 77 -16.41 4.18 -1.54
N ASN A 78 -16.06 3.94 -2.80
CA ASN A 78 -17.01 3.99 -3.91
C ASN A 78 -17.59 2.62 -4.26
N HIS A 79 -16.84 1.54 -4.05
CA HIS A 79 -17.31 0.19 -4.32
C HIS A 79 -17.92 -0.46 -3.07
N HIS A 80 -17.30 -0.26 -1.91
CA HIS A 80 -17.74 -0.86 -0.65
C HIS A 80 -18.54 0.09 0.26
N PHE A 81 -18.73 1.35 -0.15
CA PHE A 81 -19.52 2.35 0.57
C PHE A 81 -19.07 2.58 2.03
N ILE A 82 -17.79 2.33 2.32
CA ILE A 82 -17.26 2.45 3.68
C ILE A 82 -17.19 3.94 4.07
N PRO A 83 -17.67 4.35 5.26
CA PRO A 83 -17.55 5.72 5.72
C PRO A 83 -16.08 6.18 5.81
N TYR A 84 -15.78 7.44 5.46
CA TYR A 84 -14.40 7.97 5.42
C TYR A 84 -13.60 7.73 6.70
N LYS A 85 -14.25 7.90 7.87
CA LYS A 85 -13.63 7.64 9.17
C LYS A 85 -13.23 6.17 9.33
N ARG A 86 -14.10 5.24 8.91
CA ARG A 86 -13.83 3.79 8.94
C ARG A 86 -12.72 3.39 7.98
N ILE A 87 -12.59 4.07 6.83
CA ILE A 87 -11.45 3.88 5.93
C ILE A 87 -10.15 4.34 6.61
N SER A 88 -10.18 5.49 7.29
CA SER A 88 -9.03 6.01 8.04
C SER A 88 -8.58 5.03 9.14
N GLU A 89 -9.53 4.48 9.90
CA GLU A 89 -9.29 3.43 10.89
C GLU A 89 -8.70 2.17 10.24
N LEU A 90 -9.27 1.69 9.12
CA LEU A 90 -8.78 0.51 8.40
C LEU A 90 -7.31 0.66 7.98
N PHE A 91 -6.93 1.81 7.41
CA PHE A 91 -5.54 2.06 7.02
C PHE A 91 -4.59 2.14 8.22
N HIS A 92 -5.08 2.62 9.37
CA HIS A 92 -4.30 2.59 10.61
C HIS A 92 -4.12 1.16 11.12
N ASP A 93 -5.20 0.39 11.20
CA ASP A 93 -5.22 -0.94 11.81
C ASP A 93 -4.47 -1.98 10.95
N VAL A 94 -4.61 -1.90 9.62
CA VAL A 94 -4.04 -2.89 8.69
C VAL A 94 -2.67 -2.46 8.15
N MET A 95 -2.47 -1.16 7.90
CA MET A 95 -1.24 -0.67 7.26
C MET A 95 -0.39 0.22 8.17
N GLY A 96 -0.87 0.59 9.37
CA GLY A 96 -0.12 1.47 10.28
C GLY A 96 -0.05 2.94 9.86
N ILE A 97 -0.75 3.37 8.79
CA ILE A 97 -0.72 4.77 8.32
C ILE A 97 -1.88 5.60 8.88
N LYS A 98 -1.65 6.90 9.04
CA LYS A 98 -2.66 7.85 9.55
C LYS A 98 -3.18 8.76 8.45
N ILE A 99 -3.98 8.19 7.55
CA ILE A 99 -4.71 8.98 6.55
C ILE A 99 -5.95 9.62 7.19
N SER A 100 -6.19 10.90 6.91
CA SER A 100 -7.36 11.60 7.43
C SER A 100 -8.56 11.46 6.49
N SER A 101 -9.78 11.52 7.02
CA SER A 101 -11.00 11.60 6.22
C SER A 101 -10.96 12.73 5.20
N ALA A 102 -10.39 13.90 5.57
CA ALA A 102 -10.27 15.04 4.67
C ALA A 102 -9.38 14.74 3.47
N THR A 103 -8.26 14.04 3.70
CA THR A 103 -7.37 13.58 2.62
C THR A 103 -8.08 12.63 1.66
N ILE A 104 -8.90 11.72 2.18
CA ILE A 104 -9.66 10.77 1.34
C ILE A 104 -10.74 11.50 0.52
N ILE A 105 -11.46 12.45 1.12
CA ILE A 105 -12.47 13.26 0.44
C ILE A 105 -11.84 14.07 -0.69
N GLU A 106 -10.68 14.69 -0.46
CA GLU A 106 -10.00 15.46 -1.48
C GLU A 106 -9.49 14.56 -2.62
N ALA A 107 -8.93 13.39 -2.29
CA ALA A 107 -8.52 12.42 -3.29
C ALA A 107 -9.69 11.92 -4.16
N GLU A 108 -10.85 11.63 -3.55
CA GLU A 108 -12.06 11.27 -4.28
C GLU A 108 -12.53 12.39 -5.20
N ARG A 109 -12.50 13.65 -4.73
CA ARG A 109 -12.82 14.83 -5.53
C ARG A 109 -11.87 14.97 -6.71
N GLU A 110 -10.56 14.82 -6.51
CA GLU A 110 -9.55 14.88 -7.57
C GLU A 110 -9.78 13.80 -8.62
N CYS A 111 -9.99 12.55 -8.20
CA CYS A 111 -10.34 11.46 -9.11
C CYS A 111 -11.60 11.75 -9.91
N PHE A 112 -12.66 12.28 -9.28
CA PHE A 112 -13.88 12.68 -9.98
C PHE A 112 -13.64 13.78 -11.01
N GLN A 113 -12.80 14.79 -10.72
CA GLN A 113 -12.46 15.82 -11.71
C GLN A 113 -11.69 15.24 -12.89
N ASN A 114 -10.77 14.30 -12.64
CA ASN A 114 -9.98 13.67 -13.70
C ASN A 114 -10.84 12.86 -14.68
N LEU A 115 -11.99 12.34 -14.25
CA LEU A 115 -12.96 11.70 -15.15
C LEU A 115 -13.52 12.66 -16.20
N LYS A 116 -13.64 13.96 -15.91
CA LYS A 116 -14.15 14.95 -16.89
C LYS A 116 -13.23 15.15 -18.09
N ASN A 117 -11.95 14.81 -17.93
CA ASN A 117 -10.96 14.88 -19.00
C ASN A 117 -10.98 13.65 -19.92
N LEU A 118 -11.69 12.59 -19.52
CA LEU A 118 -11.95 11.43 -20.35
C LEU A 118 -13.13 11.77 -21.26
N LYS A 119 -12.83 12.24 -22.48
CA LYS A 119 -13.85 12.36 -23.53
C LYS A 119 -14.30 10.96 -23.93
N THR A 120 -15.55 10.63 -23.65
CA THR A 120 -16.25 9.44 -24.20
C THR A 120 -16.59 9.65 -25.67
#